data_AF-A0A3M1PPG1-F1
#
_entry.id   AF-A0A3M1PPG1-F1
#
_cell.length_a   1.000
_cell.length_b   1.000
_cell.length_c   1.000
_cell.angle_alpha   90.00
_cell.angle_beta   90.00
_cell.angle_gamma   90.00
#
_symmetry.space_group_name_H-M   'P 1'
#
loop_
_entity.id
_entity.type
_entity.pdbx_description
1 polymer ?
#
loop_
_entity_poly.entity_id
_entity_poly.type
_entity_poly.pdbx_seq_one_letter_code
_entity_poly.pdbx_strand_id
1 'polypeptide(L)' 'MLGRAEFPVMSKHHQGIRELAPGWTQVGRAPDGVPEAIENPHHPWMVAVLWHPEMALEDETQMKLFRALVARAREVKK' A
#
# COMPACT_ATOMS: atom_id res chain seq x y z
N MET A 1 -5.78 7.35 3.93
CA MET A 1 -6.23 6.03 4.43
C MET A 1 -5.61 5.67 5.80
N LEU A 2 -4.28 5.64 5.93
CA LEU A 2 -3.63 5.08 7.13
C LEU A 2 -3.63 6.03 8.35
N GLY A 3 -3.69 7.34 8.13
CA GLY A 3 -3.78 8.35 9.20
C GLY A 3 -2.49 8.54 9.98
N ARG A 4 -1.36 8.06 9.44
CA ARG A 4 0.00 8.26 9.94
C ARG A 4 0.92 8.56 8.76
N ALA A 5 1.89 9.45 8.98
CA ALA A 5 2.92 9.77 7.98
C ALA A 5 4.04 8.72 7.96
N GLU A 6 4.33 8.12 9.11
CA GLU A 6 5.41 7.14 9.29
C GLU A 6 4.93 6.00 10.22
N PHE A 7 5.33 4.77 9.91
CA PHE A 7 5.02 3.57 10.67
C PHE A 7 5.98 2.43 10.29
N PRO A 8 6.28 1.49 11.21
CA PRO A 8 7.06 0.30 10.88
C PRO A 8 6.25 -0.68 10.01
N VAL A 9 6.94 -1.47 9.19
CA VAL A 9 6.34 -2.50 8.33
C VAL A 9 7.17 -3.78 8.35
N MET A 10 6.55 -4.90 8.00
CA MET A 10 7.24 -6.18 7.80
C MET A 10 7.78 -6.28 6.36
N SER A 11 9.06 -5.98 6.18
CA SER A 11 9.74 -6.11 4.88
C SER A 11 10.31 -7.52 4.69
N LYS A 12 9.96 -8.18 3.58
CA LYS A 12 10.47 -9.50 3.20
C LYS A 12 10.54 -9.66 1.68
N HIS A 13 11.43 -8.88 1.06
CA HIS A 13 11.67 -8.92 -0.38
C HIS A 13 13.15 -8.69 -0.68
N HIS A 14 13.64 -9.31 -1.76
CA HIS A 14 15.00 -9.07 -2.27
C HIS A 14 15.01 -8.08 -3.45
N GLN A 15 13.84 -7.73 -3.96
CA GLN A 15 13.66 -6.85 -5.11
C GLN A 15 12.79 -5.66 -4.70
N GLY A 16 12.93 -4.55 -5.42
CA GLY A 16 12.17 -3.33 -5.19
C GLY A 16 11.97 -2.57 -6.50
N ILE A 17 11.14 -1.52 -6.45
CA ILE A 17 10.81 -0.71 -7.63
C ILE A 17 11.98 0.20 -7.96
N ARG A 18 12.58 0.02 -9.14
CA ARG A 18 13.62 0.93 -9.66
C ARG A 18 13.01 2.16 -10.34
N GLU A 19 11.97 1.95 -11.14
CA GLU A 19 11.28 2.97 -11.91
C GLU A 19 9.79 2.67 -11.90
N LEU A 20 8.96 3.67 -11.59
CA LEU A 20 7.51 3.53 -11.63
C LEU A 20 7.02 3.59 -13.07
N ALA A 21 6.09 2.71 -13.42
CA ALA A 21 5.43 2.79 -14.71
C ALA A 21 4.64 4.11 -14.85
N PRO A 22 4.52 4.68 -16.06
CA PRO A 22 3.74 5.88 -16.30
C PRO A 22 2.31 5.76 -15.76
N GLY A 23 1.81 6.84 -15.17
CA GLY A 23 0.45 6.89 -14.61
C GLY A 23 0.30 6.30 -13.21
N TRP A 24 1.37 5.82 -12.58
CA TRP A 24 1.41 5.47 -11.16
C TRP A 24 2.01 6.59 -10.31
N THR A 25 1.56 6.70 -9.07
CA THR A 25 2.05 7.67 -8.10
C THR A 25 2.68 6.95 -6.91
N GLN A 26 3.91 7.31 -6.53
CA GLN A 26 4.51 6.86 -5.28
C GLN A 26 3.86 7.59 -4.11
N VAL A 27 3.36 6.84 -3.13
CA VAL A 27 2.70 7.39 -1.94
C VAL A 27 3.35 6.94 -0.62
N GLY A 28 4.36 6.06 -0.69
CA GLY A 28 5.17 5.66 0.46
C GLY A 28 6.56 5.23 0.02
N ARG A 29 7.56 5.47 0.88
CA ARG A 29 8.96 5.09 0.65
C ARG A 29 9.63 4.68 1.96
N ALA A 30 10.61 3.79 1.86
CA ALA A 30 11.53 3.47 2.94
C ALA A 30 12.60 4.57 3.12
N PRO A 31 13.33 4.58 4.26
CA PRO A 31 14.40 5.55 4.51
C PRO A 31 15.56 5.50 3.50
N ASP A 32 15.79 4.35 2.87
CA ASP A 32 16.78 4.16 1.80
C ASP A 32 16.29 4.68 0.43
N GLY A 33 15.07 5.19 0.36
CA GLY A 33 14.46 5.75 -0.83
C GLY A 33 13.69 4.75 -1.69
N VAL A 34 13.68 3.45 -1.35
CA VAL A 34 12.92 2.45 -2.10
C VAL A 34 11.42 2.75 -2.02
N PRO A 35 10.69 2.81 -3.16
CA PRO A 35 9.25 2.95 -3.15
C PRO A 35 8.59 1.73 -2.49
N GLU A 36 7.80 1.96 -1.45
CA GLU A 36 7.15 0.92 -0.65
C GLU A 36 5.63 0.90 -0.84
N ALA A 37 5.03 2.01 -1.26
CA ALA A 37 3.61 2.07 -1.63
C ALA A 37 3.38 2.93 -2.86
N ILE A 38 2.50 2.45 -3.75
CA ILE A 38 2.10 3.12 -4.98
C ILE A 38 0.58 3.07 -5.16
N GLU A 39 0.04 4.07 -5.85
CA GLU A 39 -1.37 4.16 -6.23
C GLU A 39 -1.52 4.42 -7.73
N ASN A 40 -2.61 3.94 -8.31
CA ASN A 40 -2.98 4.30 -9.68
C ASN A 40 -4.21 5.23 -9.67
N PRO A 41 -4.04 6.54 -9.90
CA PRO A 41 -5.14 7.50 -9.89
C PRO A 41 -6.16 7.29 -11.03
N HIS A 42 -5.82 6.50 -12.06
CA HIS A 42 -6.71 6.19 -13.17
C HIS A 42 -7.61 4.97 -12.91
N HIS A 43 -7.44 4.28 -11.78
CA HIS A 43 -8.30 3.20 -11.33
C HIS A 43 -9.21 3.68 -10.18
N PRO A 44 -10.49 3.26 -10.08
CA PRO A 44 -11.40 3.71 -9.02
C PRO A 44 -10.86 3.50 -7.61
N TRP A 45 -10.14 2.40 -7.40
CA TRP A 45 -9.38 2.14 -6.19
C TRP A 45 -8.27 1.11 -6.43
N MET A 46 -7.01 1.53 -6.45
CA MET A 46 -5.86 0.64 -6.63
C MET A 46 -4.68 1.14 -5.80
N VAL A 47 -4.32 0.35 -4.80
CA VAL A 47 -3.18 0.57 -3.90
C VAL A 47 -2.33 -0.69 -3.94
N ALA A 48 -1.03 -0.53 -4.09
CA ALA A 48 -0.06 -1.62 -3.97
C ALA A 48 1.00 -1.26 -2.93
N VAL A 49 1.38 -2.24 -2.13
CA VAL A 49 2.41 -2.13 -1.09
C VAL A 49 3.44 -3.23 -1.31
N LEU A 50 4.71 -2.94 -1.04
CA LEU A 50 5.81 -3.88 -1.22
C LEU A 50 6.08 -4.72 0.04
N TRP A 51 5.78 -4.17 1.22
CA TRP A 51 5.82 -4.90 2.48
C TRP A 51 4.66 -5.89 2.62
N HIS A 52 4.70 -6.69 3.69
CA HIS A 52 3.71 -7.72 4.02
C HIS A 52 2.75 -7.27 5.14
N PRO A 53 1.67 -6.52 4.85
CA PRO A 53 0.72 -6.10 5.87
C PRO A 53 -0.03 -7.28 6.53
N GLU A 54 -0.11 -8.43 5.84
CA GLU A 54 -0.69 -9.67 6.35
C GLU A 54 0.12 -10.34 7.45
N MET A 55 1.40 -9.98 7.60
CA MET A 55 2.28 -10.51 8.65
C MET A 55 2.20 -9.74 9.97
N ALA A 56 1.39 -8.68 10.05
CA ALA A 56 1.22 -7.83 11.22
C ALA A 56 -0.25 -7.42 11.40
N LEU A 57 -1.17 -8.39 11.38
CA LEU A 57 -2.62 -8.15 11.46
C LEU A 57 -3.06 -7.55 12.80
N GLU A 58 -2.25 -7.70 13.84
CA GLU A 58 -2.43 -7.07 15.15
C GLU A 58 -2.13 -5.56 15.14
N ASP A 59 -1.38 -5.07 14.15
CA ASP A 59 -1.16 -3.63 13.95
C ASP A 59 -2.37 -3.03 13.22
N GLU A 60 -3.10 -2.17 13.94
CA GLU A 60 -4.26 -1.45 13.42
C GLU A 60 -3.96 -0.63 12.17
N THR A 61 -2.72 -0.17 11.97
CA THR A 61 -2.30 0.54 10.75
C THR A 61 -2.33 -0.39 9.54
N GLN A 62 -1.82 -1.62 9.70
CA GLN A 62 -1.82 -2.62 8.64
C GLN A 62 -3.25 -3.10 8.35
N MET A 63 -4.03 -3.32 9.40
CA MET A 63 -5.44 -3.74 9.28
C MET A 63 -6.32 -2.72 8.53
N LYS A 64 -6.00 -1.42 8.59
CA LYS A 64 -6.72 -0.38 7.82
C LYS A 64 -6.64 -0.60 6.31
N LEU A 65 -5.55 -1.17 5.77
CA LEU A 65 -5.44 -1.49 4.33
C LEU A 65 -6.51 -2.49 3.91
N PHE A 66 -6.64 -3.58 4.67
CA PHE A 66 -7.62 -4.62 4.41
C PHE A 66 -9.05 -4.12 4.61
N ARG A 67 -9.31 -3.35 5.68
CA ARG A 67 -10.64 -2.73 5.90
C ARG A 67 -11.02 -1.81 4.74
N ALA A 68 -10.07 -1.03 4.23
CA ALA A 68 -10.31 -0.16 3.07
C ALA A 68 -10.60 -0.96 1.79
N LEU A 69 -9.84 -2.03 1.51
CA LEU A 69 -10.11 -2.94 0.40
C LEU A 69 -11.54 -3.51 0.48
N VAL A 70 -11.92 -4.05 1.64
CA VAL A 70 -13.26 -4.64 1.84
C VAL A 70 -14.36 -3.59 1.70
N ALA A 71 -14.16 -2.39 2.26
CA ALA A 71 -15.12 -1.29 2.13
C ALA A 71 -15.35 -0.94 0.66
N ARG A 72 -14.28 -0.83 -0.13
CA ARG A 72 -14.35 -0.52 -1.56
C ARG A 72 -14.97 -1.63 -2.38
N ALA A 73 -14.64 -2.89 -2.08
CA ALA A 73 -15.25 -4.03 -2.75
C ALA A 73 -16.78 -4.08 -2.58
N ARG A 74 -17.32 -3.59 -1.45
CA ARG A 74 -18.77 -3.51 -1.22
C ARG A 74 -19.47 -2.44 -2.07
N GLU A 75 -18.74 -1.44 -2.55
CA GLU A 75 -19.29 -0.37 -3.40
C GLU A 75 -19.38 -0.78 -4.87
N VAL A 76 -18.62 -1.81 -5.28
CA VAL A 76 -18.64 -2.33 -6.65
C VAL A 76 -19.94 -3.10 -6.87
N LYS A 77 -20.83 -2.53 -7.69
CA LYS A 77 -22.04 -3.21 -8.16
C LYS A 77 -21.65 -4.33 -9.13
N LYS A 78 -22.29 -5.48 -9.00
CA LYS A 78 -22.21 -6.59 -9.96
C LYS A 78 -22.79 -6.19 -11.31
#